data_AF-A0A962NZB2-F1
#
_entry.id   AF-A0A962NZB2-F1
#
_cell.length_a   1.000
_cell.length_b   1.000
_cell.length_c   1.000
_cell.angle_alpha   90.00
_cell.angle_beta   90.00
_cell.angle_gamma   90.00
#
_symmetry.space_group_name_H-M   'P 1'
#
loop_
_entity.id
_entity.type
_entity.pdbx_description
1 polymer ?
#
loop_
_entity_poly.entity_id
_entity_poly.type
_entity_poly.pdbx_seq_one_letter_code
_entity_poly.pdbx_strand_id
1 'polypeptide(L)'
;MIFYCNVSGTAQVVAKELAQYFKIEYINIDSIFKISEDLLILLVPVLGEEELNHNWLSFLQKSKSVFNEKNIIVFSFGVYDEFVDSDSVFVKQINFILGLSCNDINFYPLKISRYTSNLDLIKQYITEYHVLEQSQIDFKKNIMKLESKAKCTVLLNNKENLDLTSSYNGFTNLLDEWGGDERFLILESLLSLGSSISFTCNRMDLENFKFDNLCSSLQKIYFKSCHILDTPNLQGFKKLDIINFSANLISVLDFFKFPTRLKRINFSKNKIHSLNVEQGFSYENLESLALFNNKITNFSWLSNMKNLKYLNLGMNPIKVFPRELLELINLEY
;
A
#
# COMPACT_ATOMS: atom_id res chain seq x y z
N MET A 1 11.27 25.22 -10.81
CA MET A 1 10.54 26.50 -10.69
C MET A 1 9.13 26.27 -10.16
N ILE A 2 8.57 27.20 -9.37
CA ILE A 2 7.21 27.11 -8.82
C ILE A 2 6.28 28.12 -9.52
N PHE A 3 5.10 27.69 -9.95
CA PHE A 3 4.06 28.55 -10.49
C PHE A 3 2.88 28.65 -9.52
N TYR A 4 2.36 29.86 -9.33
CA TYR A 4 1.21 30.13 -8.48
C TYR A 4 0.33 31.24 -9.06
N CYS A 5 -0.87 31.44 -8.50
CA CYS A 5 -1.76 32.54 -8.86
C CYS A 5 -2.17 33.34 -7.61
N ASN A 6 -2.25 34.67 -7.73
CA ASN A 6 -2.61 35.57 -6.63
C ASN A 6 -4.06 35.40 -6.12
N VAL A 7 -4.90 34.68 -6.87
CA VAL A 7 -6.29 34.39 -6.47
C VAL A 7 -6.35 33.54 -5.20
N SER A 8 -5.28 32.80 -4.85
CA SER A 8 -5.18 32.04 -3.61
C SER A 8 -4.04 32.51 -2.73
N GLY A 9 -4.39 33.15 -1.61
CA GLY A 9 -3.42 33.57 -0.59
C GLY A 9 -2.65 32.38 0.00
N THR A 10 -3.31 31.23 0.20
CA THR A 10 -2.64 29.99 0.66
C THR A 10 -1.60 29.51 -0.34
N ALA A 11 -1.95 29.45 -1.64
CA ALA A 11 -1.02 29.01 -2.67
C ALA A 11 0.19 29.96 -2.76
N GLN A 12 -0.02 31.27 -2.60
CA GLN A 12 1.06 32.27 -2.58
C GLN A 12 2.00 32.08 -1.38
N VAL A 13 1.45 31.89 -0.17
CA VAL A 13 2.26 31.66 1.04
C VAL A 13 3.08 30.38 0.87
N VAL A 14 2.44 29.29 0.44
CA VAL A 14 3.13 28.02 0.19
C VAL A 14 4.19 28.16 -0.91
N ALA A 15 3.92 28.90 -2.00
CA ALA A 15 4.90 29.16 -3.05
C ALA A 15 6.17 29.80 -2.49
N LYS A 16 6.00 30.86 -1.69
CA LYS A 16 7.10 31.62 -1.10
C LYS A 16 7.93 30.77 -0.15
N GLU A 17 7.27 30.02 0.73
CA GLU A 17 7.93 29.14 1.71
C GLU A 17 8.70 28.01 1.03
N LEU A 18 8.12 27.36 0.01
CA LEU A 18 8.78 26.32 -0.78
C LEU A 18 9.96 26.88 -1.56
N ALA A 19 9.80 28.05 -2.19
CA ALA A 19 10.86 28.73 -2.94
C ALA A 19 12.06 29.05 -2.04
N GLN A 20 11.79 29.56 -0.83
CA GLN A 20 12.83 29.82 0.16
C GLN A 20 13.55 28.54 0.61
N TYR A 21 12.79 27.47 0.87
CA TYR A 21 13.35 26.19 1.32
C TYR A 21 14.24 25.53 0.24
N PHE A 22 13.72 25.42 -1.00
CA PHE A 22 14.43 24.78 -2.11
C PHE A 22 15.42 25.71 -2.83
N LYS A 23 15.43 27.00 -2.49
CA LYS A 23 16.24 28.04 -3.15
C LYS A 23 15.99 28.11 -4.66
N ILE A 24 14.71 28.10 -5.04
CA ILE A 24 14.25 28.17 -6.44
C ILE A 24 13.34 29.36 -6.67
N GLU A 25 13.18 29.76 -7.93
CA GLU A 25 12.24 30.83 -8.29
C GLU A 25 10.78 30.38 -8.15
N TYR A 26 9.94 31.32 -7.74
CA TYR A 26 8.48 31.20 -7.79
C TYR A 26 7.89 32.37 -8.59
N ILE A 27 6.98 32.06 -9.49
CA ILE A 27 6.47 32.97 -10.50
C ILE A 27 4.95 32.97 -10.44
N ASN A 28 4.36 34.17 -10.47
CA ASN A 28 2.93 34.30 -10.67
C ASN A 28 2.60 34.04 -12.16
N ILE A 29 1.60 33.21 -12.44
CA ILE A 29 1.21 32.81 -13.80
C ILE A 29 0.84 33.97 -14.75
N ASP A 30 0.50 35.15 -14.21
CA ASP A 30 0.18 36.36 -14.97
C ASP A 30 1.44 37.18 -15.33
N SER A 31 2.61 36.80 -14.83
CA SER A 31 3.90 37.48 -15.08
C SER A 31 4.58 36.95 -16.35
N ILE A 32 5.54 37.73 -16.88
CA ILE A 32 6.44 37.22 -17.93
C ILE A 32 7.52 36.35 -17.29
N PHE A 33 7.84 35.22 -17.91
CA PHE A 33 8.80 34.26 -17.37
C PHE A 33 9.62 33.59 -18.47
N LYS A 34 10.71 32.93 -18.06
CA LYS A 34 11.48 31.97 -18.84
C LYS A 34 11.69 30.74 -17.97
N ILE A 35 11.48 29.56 -18.53
CA ILE A 35 11.70 28.29 -17.82
C ILE A 35 13.03 27.72 -18.25
N SER A 36 13.87 27.38 -17.28
CA SER A 36 15.15 26.68 -17.50
C SER A 36 15.20 25.32 -16.81
N GLU A 37 14.34 25.12 -15.82
CA GLU A 37 14.32 23.98 -14.92
C GLU A 37 13.56 22.81 -15.52
N ASP A 38 13.97 21.60 -15.16
CA ASP A 38 13.32 20.36 -15.62
C ASP A 38 12.13 19.94 -14.77
N LEU A 39 12.12 20.32 -13.48
CA LEU A 39 10.99 20.14 -12.58
C LEU A 39 10.22 21.46 -12.41
N LEU A 40 8.93 21.39 -12.72
CA LEU A 40 7.98 22.49 -12.54
C LEU A 40 6.94 22.10 -11.49
N ILE A 41 6.68 23.00 -10.55
CA ILE A 41 5.70 22.79 -9.48
C ILE A 41 4.54 23.75 -9.73
N LEU A 42 3.33 23.23 -9.89
CA LEU A 42 2.12 24.03 -10.11
C LEU A 42 1.28 24.05 -8.82
N LEU A 43 1.03 25.24 -8.28
CA LEU A 43 0.19 25.45 -7.11
C LEU A 43 -1.20 25.96 -7.55
N VAL A 44 -2.10 25.04 -7.84
CA VAL A 44 -3.36 25.28 -8.55
C VAL A 44 -4.53 25.43 -7.57
N PRO A 45 -5.16 26.61 -7.43
CA PRO A 45 -6.37 26.75 -6.66
C PRO A 45 -7.59 26.23 -7.42
N VAL A 46 -8.32 25.32 -6.78
CA VAL A 46 -9.56 24.68 -7.24
C VAL A 46 -10.66 25.03 -6.23
N LEU A 47 -11.35 26.14 -6.46
CA LEU A 47 -12.31 26.75 -5.53
C LEU A 47 -13.75 26.44 -5.97
N GLY A 48 -14.44 25.58 -5.23
CA GLY A 48 -15.90 25.36 -5.32
C GLY A 48 -16.37 24.49 -6.49
N GLU A 49 -15.88 24.74 -7.69
CA GLU A 49 -16.09 23.92 -8.88
C GLU A 49 -14.80 23.10 -9.05
N GLU A 50 -14.86 21.77 -9.19
CA GLU A 50 -13.68 20.90 -9.33
C GLU A 50 -12.83 21.17 -10.60
N GLU A 51 -13.03 22.30 -11.26
CA GLU A 51 -12.42 22.73 -12.51
C GLU A 51 -11.29 23.74 -12.28
N LEU A 52 -10.42 23.88 -13.30
CA LEU A 52 -9.48 24.98 -13.38
C LEU A 52 -10.21 26.30 -13.54
N ASN A 53 -9.82 27.30 -12.73
CA ASN A 53 -10.27 28.66 -12.98
C ASN A 53 -9.72 29.20 -14.32
N HIS A 54 -10.34 30.27 -14.82
CA HIS A 54 -9.99 30.87 -16.11
C HIS A 54 -8.50 31.25 -16.21
N ASN A 55 -7.88 31.70 -15.11
CA ASN A 55 -6.47 32.13 -15.11
C ASN A 55 -5.55 30.94 -15.40
N TRP A 56 -5.75 29.81 -14.70
CA TRP A 56 -4.97 28.60 -14.93
C TRP A 56 -5.25 27.97 -16.28
N LEU A 57 -6.52 27.91 -16.70
CA LEU A 57 -6.89 27.39 -18.00
C LEU A 57 -6.19 28.17 -19.13
N SER A 58 -6.26 29.51 -19.08
CA SER A 58 -5.61 30.38 -20.07
C SER A 58 -4.09 30.25 -20.04
N PHE A 59 -3.48 30.20 -18.85
CA PHE A 59 -2.03 30.06 -18.68
C PHE A 59 -1.51 28.76 -19.29
N LEU A 60 -2.13 27.62 -18.97
CA LEU A 60 -1.71 26.31 -19.46
C LEU A 60 -1.88 26.19 -20.98
N GLN A 61 -2.98 26.70 -21.54
CA GLN A 61 -3.22 26.69 -22.98
C GLN A 61 -2.19 27.54 -23.74
N LYS A 62 -1.87 28.74 -23.24
CA LYS A 62 -0.90 29.65 -23.88
C LYS A 62 0.55 29.20 -23.74
N SER A 63 0.86 28.51 -22.63
CA SER A 63 2.22 28.16 -22.26
C SER A 63 2.56 26.69 -22.53
N LYS A 64 1.73 25.97 -23.29
CA LYS A 64 1.88 24.53 -23.53
C LYS A 64 3.29 24.13 -23.98
N SER A 65 3.89 24.87 -24.92
CA SER A 65 5.23 24.59 -25.43
C SER A 65 6.33 24.71 -24.37
N VAL A 66 6.10 25.51 -23.33
CA VAL A 66 7.07 25.72 -22.24
C VAL A 66 7.14 24.49 -21.32
N PHE A 67 6.08 23.68 -21.28
CA PHE A 67 6.00 22.44 -20.52
C PHE A 67 6.53 21.22 -21.28
N ASN A 68 6.98 21.39 -22.53
CA ASN A 68 7.50 20.29 -23.34
C ASN A 68 8.70 19.63 -22.66
N GLU A 69 8.66 18.30 -22.55
CA GLU A 69 9.72 17.47 -21.95
C GLU A 69 10.05 17.84 -20.50
N LYS A 70 9.09 18.44 -19.79
CA LYS A 70 9.22 18.78 -18.36
C LYS A 70 8.53 17.75 -17.48
N ASN A 71 9.03 17.62 -16.26
CA ASN A 71 8.35 16.89 -15.20
C ASN A 71 7.54 17.89 -14.38
N ILE A 72 6.28 17.58 -14.12
CA ILE A 72 5.36 18.48 -13.43
C ILE A 72 4.87 17.83 -12.15
N ILE A 73 4.94 18.56 -11.03
CA ILE A 73 4.18 18.22 -9.82
C ILE A 73 3.07 19.24 -9.64
N VAL A 74 1.83 18.78 -9.51
CA VAL A 74 0.66 19.61 -9.32
C VAL A 74 0.16 19.44 -7.90
N PHE A 75 0.08 20.55 -7.16
CA PHE A 75 -0.58 20.65 -5.87
C PHE A 75 -1.86 21.45 -6.03
N SER A 76 -3.00 20.86 -5.68
CA SER A 76 -4.28 21.55 -5.69
C SER A 76 -4.59 22.18 -4.32
N PHE A 77 -5.28 23.32 -4.32
CA PHE A 77 -5.70 24.03 -3.11
C PHE A 77 -7.21 24.25 -3.11
N GLY A 78 -7.88 24.01 -1.99
CA GLY A 78 -9.34 24.11 -1.93
C GLY A 78 -9.91 24.32 -0.53
N VAL A 79 -11.24 24.39 -0.47
CA VAL A 79 -11.98 24.64 0.78
C VAL A 79 -12.24 23.34 1.56
N TYR A 80 -12.34 22.20 0.87
CA TYR A 80 -12.57 20.88 1.46
C TYR A 80 -11.35 19.98 1.24
N ASP A 81 -11.09 19.10 2.21
CA ASP A 81 -10.09 18.04 2.11
C ASP A 81 -10.65 16.94 1.19
N GLU A 82 -10.46 17.11 -0.12
CA GLU A 82 -10.86 16.15 -1.15
C GLU A 82 -9.64 15.40 -1.71
N PHE A 83 -9.85 14.12 -2.03
CA PHE A 83 -8.86 13.32 -2.71
C PHE A 83 -8.73 13.74 -4.17
N VAL A 84 -7.52 13.73 -4.70
CA VAL A 84 -7.22 14.02 -6.10
C VAL A 84 -6.89 12.71 -6.80
N ASP A 85 -7.70 12.36 -7.80
CA ASP A 85 -7.53 11.16 -8.62
C ASP A 85 -7.63 11.48 -10.12
N SER A 86 -7.52 10.45 -10.95
CA SER A 86 -7.67 10.57 -12.40
C SER A 86 -9.06 11.04 -12.83
N ASP A 87 -10.07 10.92 -11.98
CA ASP A 87 -11.45 11.29 -12.29
C ASP A 87 -11.77 12.76 -11.98
N SER A 88 -10.99 13.38 -11.09
CA SER A 88 -11.06 14.79 -10.75
C SER A 88 -11.02 15.67 -12.01
N VAL A 89 -11.98 16.61 -12.14
CA VAL A 89 -12.18 17.35 -13.39
C VAL A 89 -10.95 18.18 -13.78
N PHE A 90 -10.32 18.88 -12.84
CA PHE A 90 -9.10 19.63 -13.11
C PHE A 90 -7.92 18.74 -13.52
N VAL A 91 -7.85 17.49 -13.03
CA VAL A 91 -6.81 16.51 -13.44
C VAL A 91 -7.00 16.15 -14.91
N LYS A 92 -8.23 15.84 -15.32
CA LYS A 92 -8.59 15.60 -16.73
C LYS A 92 -8.26 16.81 -17.60
N GLN A 93 -8.56 18.04 -17.14
CA GLN A 93 -8.24 19.27 -17.87
C GLN A 93 -6.73 19.47 -18.03
N ILE A 94 -5.93 19.33 -16.97
CA ILE A 94 -4.46 19.48 -17.04
C ILE A 94 -3.86 18.41 -17.96
N ASN A 95 -4.27 17.15 -17.82
CA ASN A 95 -3.79 16.06 -18.67
C ASN A 95 -4.18 16.25 -20.14
N PHE A 96 -5.38 16.74 -20.42
CA PHE A 96 -5.81 17.06 -21.79
C PHE A 96 -4.94 18.16 -22.42
N ILE A 97 -4.62 19.20 -21.65
CA ILE A 97 -3.85 20.35 -22.16
C ILE A 97 -2.37 19.99 -22.33
N LEU A 98 -1.76 19.38 -21.30
CA LEU A 98 -0.31 19.21 -21.18
C LEU A 98 0.20 17.77 -21.39
N GLY A 99 -0.65 16.76 -21.26
CA GLY A 99 -0.22 15.37 -21.06
C GLY A 99 0.69 14.81 -22.15
N LEU A 100 0.39 15.10 -23.43
CA LEU A 100 1.20 14.61 -24.56
C LEU A 100 2.54 15.35 -24.74
N SER A 101 2.71 16.49 -24.07
CA SER A 101 3.90 17.34 -24.19
C SER A 101 4.92 17.11 -23.07
N CYS A 102 4.47 16.66 -21.89
CA CYS A 102 5.33 16.54 -20.71
C CYS A 102 5.99 15.16 -20.66
N ASN A 103 7.12 15.07 -19.95
CA ASN A 103 7.71 13.76 -19.63
C ASN A 103 6.85 13.03 -18.59
N ASP A 104 6.37 13.77 -17.59
CA ASP A 104 5.55 13.22 -16.51
C ASP A 104 4.72 14.34 -15.84
N ILE A 105 3.52 14.00 -15.36
CA ILE A 105 2.64 14.90 -14.61
C ILE A 105 2.12 14.15 -13.39
N ASN A 106 2.60 14.55 -12.21
CA ASN A 106 2.20 13.98 -10.94
C ASN A 106 1.32 14.92 -10.14
N PHE A 107 0.14 14.43 -9.79
CA PHE A 107 -0.76 15.13 -8.90
C PHE A 107 -0.51 14.67 -7.47
N TYR A 108 -0.31 15.63 -6.57
CA TYR A 108 -0.32 15.37 -5.15
C TYR A 108 -1.73 14.92 -4.77
N PRO A 109 -1.88 13.79 -4.06
CA PRO A 109 -3.16 13.06 -3.98
C PRO A 109 -4.18 13.72 -3.04
N LEU A 110 -3.83 14.81 -2.36
CA LEU A 110 -4.71 15.49 -1.40
C LEU A 110 -4.79 16.98 -1.71
N LYS A 111 -6.01 17.51 -1.78
CA LYS A 111 -6.24 18.94 -1.89
C LYS A 111 -5.78 19.64 -0.61
N ILE A 112 -4.88 20.60 -0.73
CA ILE A 112 -4.33 21.32 0.43
C ILE A 112 -5.33 22.39 0.87
N SER A 113 -5.86 22.25 2.09
CA SER A 113 -6.69 23.31 2.68
C SER A 113 -5.84 24.45 3.25
N ARG A 114 -6.48 25.62 3.38
CA ARG A 114 -5.90 26.79 4.06
C ARG A 114 -5.67 26.59 5.57
N TYR A 115 -6.24 25.56 6.17
CA TYR A 115 -6.20 25.31 7.61
C TYR A 115 -5.25 24.17 7.99
N THR A 116 -4.97 23.27 7.06
CA THR A 116 -4.25 22.00 7.29
C THR A 116 -2.97 21.89 6.48
N SER A 117 -2.46 23.00 5.95
CA SER A 117 -1.26 23.01 5.10
C SER A 117 -0.03 22.51 5.88
N ASN A 118 0.20 21.20 5.82
CA ASN A 118 1.38 20.56 6.36
C ASN A 118 2.53 20.74 5.35
N LEU A 119 3.18 21.90 5.47
CA LEU A 119 4.28 22.31 4.59
C LEU A 119 5.41 21.28 4.56
N ASP A 120 5.63 20.55 5.67
CA ASP A 120 6.68 19.53 5.75
C ASP A 120 6.36 18.30 4.92
N LEU A 121 5.09 17.86 4.85
CA LEU A 121 4.67 16.80 3.93
C LEU A 121 4.85 17.20 2.46
N ILE A 122 4.54 18.46 2.12
CA ILE A 122 4.72 18.97 0.76
C ILE A 122 6.21 18.98 0.39
N LYS A 123 7.07 19.49 1.28
CA LYS A 123 8.54 19.48 1.08
C LYS A 123 9.07 18.06 0.93
N GLN A 124 8.60 17.15 1.77
CA GLN A 124 9.00 15.75 1.71
C GLN A 124 8.62 15.13 0.37
N TYR A 125 7.37 15.31 -0.07
CA TYR A 125 6.89 14.78 -1.35
C TYR A 125 7.70 15.29 -2.55
N ILE A 126 7.99 16.60 -2.59
CA ILE A 126 8.82 17.21 -3.64
C ILE A 126 10.24 16.64 -3.63
N THR A 127 10.85 16.51 -2.45
CA THR A 127 12.23 16.02 -2.29
C THR A 127 12.35 14.56 -2.75
N GLU A 128 11.34 13.76 -2.47
CA GLU A 128 11.31 12.33 -2.78
C GLU A 128 10.98 12.04 -4.24
N TYR A 129 10.29 12.94 -4.94
CA TYR A 129 9.84 12.74 -6.31
C TYR A 129 10.96 12.40 -7.31
N HIS A 130 12.16 12.95 -7.12
CA HIS A 130 13.31 12.67 -7.99
C HIS A 130 14.15 11.45 -7.58
N VAL A 131 13.91 10.92 -6.38
CA VAL A 131 14.70 9.83 -5.80
C VAL A 131 13.98 8.50 -5.93
N LEU A 132 12.65 8.53 -5.91
CA LEU A 132 11.81 7.35 -5.86
C LEU A 132 11.40 6.88 -7.26
N GLU A 133 11.31 5.56 -7.41
CA GLU A 133 10.68 4.95 -8.59
C GLU A 133 9.16 5.22 -8.57
N GLN A 134 8.51 5.21 -9.74
CA GLN A 134 7.06 5.47 -9.86
C GLN A 134 6.23 4.54 -8.95
N SER A 135 6.62 3.28 -8.82
CA SER A 135 5.98 2.30 -7.93
C SER A 135 5.97 2.73 -6.46
N GLN A 136 7.04 3.39 -5.99
CA GLN A 136 7.15 3.90 -4.64
C GLN A 136 6.34 5.18 -4.44
N ILE A 137 6.25 6.03 -5.47
CA ILE A 137 5.39 7.20 -5.49
C ILE A 137 3.91 6.76 -5.40
N ASP A 138 3.50 5.80 -6.22
CA ASP A 138 2.13 5.27 -6.24
C ASP A 138 1.78 4.59 -4.91
N PHE A 139 2.71 3.83 -4.33
CA PHE A 139 2.55 3.28 -2.98
C PHE A 139 2.28 4.37 -1.94
N LYS A 140 3.06 5.46 -1.94
CA LYS A 140 2.85 6.59 -1.02
C LYS A 140 1.51 7.29 -1.26
N LYS A 141 1.11 7.48 -2.52
CA LYS A 141 -0.20 8.05 -2.86
C LYS A 141 -1.34 7.20 -2.29
N ASN A 142 -1.24 5.88 -2.41
CA ASN A 142 -2.25 4.97 -1.84
C ASN A 142 -2.29 5.04 -0.31
N ILE A 143 -1.15 5.18 0.36
CA ILE A 143 -1.13 5.39 1.82
C ILE A 143 -1.79 6.73 2.18
N MET A 144 -1.46 7.82 1.51
CA MET A 144 -2.10 9.12 1.74
C MET A 144 -3.61 9.07 1.49
N LYS A 145 -4.04 8.36 0.44
CA LYS A 145 -5.45 8.10 0.13
C LYS A 145 -6.15 7.39 1.29
N LEU A 146 -5.53 6.31 1.75
CA LEU A 146 -6.02 5.48 2.85
C LEU A 146 -6.15 6.28 4.15
N GLU A 147 -5.10 6.99 4.56
CA GLU A 147 -5.07 7.75 5.80
C GLU A 147 -6.06 8.91 5.80
N SER A 148 -6.20 9.59 4.67
CA SER A 148 -7.16 10.68 4.50
C SER A 148 -8.60 10.19 4.64
N LYS A 149 -8.97 9.09 3.98
CA LYS A 149 -10.34 8.55 4.07
C LYS A 149 -10.63 8.01 5.46
N ALA A 150 -9.67 7.29 6.05
CA ALA A 150 -9.80 6.74 7.39
C ALA A 150 -9.71 7.79 8.51
N LYS A 151 -9.30 9.02 8.20
CA LYS A 151 -9.03 10.10 9.17
C LYS A 151 -8.10 9.64 10.29
N CYS A 152 -7.17 8.76 9.96
CA CYS A 152 -6.29 8.06 10.89
C CYS A 152 -5.03 7.62 10.16
N THR A 153 -3.88 7.63 10.84
CA THR A 153 -2.61 7.20 10.24
C THR A 153 -2.43 5.69 10.36
N VAL A 154 -1.72 5.11 9.39
CA VAL A 154 -1.24 3.72 9.51
C VAL A 154 -0.25 3.59 10.68
N LEU A 155 -0.16 2.41 11.29
CA LEU A 155 0.83 2.15 12.32
C LEU A 155 2.19 1.82 11.67
N LEU A 156 3.15 2.74 11.81
CA LEU A 156 4.52 2.56 11.31
C LEU A 156 5.49 2.34 12.48
N ASN A 157 5.78 1.08 12.78
CA ASN A 157 6.88 0.75 13.68
C ASN A 157 8.17 0.60 12.85
N ASN A 158 8.96 1.68 12.79
CA ASN A 158 10.34 1.71 12.25
C ASN A 158 10.50 1.52 10.73
N LYS A 159 9.72 2.24 9.90
CA LYS A 159 9.85 2.38 8.43
C LYS A 159 9.76 1.08 7.58
N GLU A 160 9.75 -0.10 8.18
CA GLU A 160 9.78 -1.40 7.48
C GLU A 160 8.51 -2.25 7.67
N ASN A 161 7.52 -1.73 8.41
CA ASN A 161 6.24 -2.38 8.64
C ASN A 161 5.10 -1.46 8.22
N LEU A 162 4.29 -1.91 7.26
CA LEU A 162 3.01 -1.30 6.95
C LEU A 162 1.92 -2.06 7.69
N ASP A 163 1.33 -1.43 8.70
CA ASP A 163 0.21 -1.99 9.44
C ASP A 163 -1.04 -1.14 9.23
N LEU A 164 -2.03 -1.74 8.57
CA LEU A 164 -3.32 -1.12 8.27
C LEU A 164 -4.27 -1.12 9.48
N THR A 165 -3.77 -1.38 10.68
CA THR A 165 -4.53 -1.22 11.92
C THR A 165 -4.57 0.25 12.34
N SER A 166 -5.74 0.72 12.75
CA SER A 166 -5.98 2.08 13.22
C SER A 166 -5.12 2.41 14.43
N SER A 167 -4.37 3.51 14.35
CA SER A 167 -3.60 4.04 15.49
C SER A 167 -4.50 4.59 16.61
N TYR A 168 -5.78 4.87 16.33
CA TYR A 168 -6.72 5.40 17.33
C TYR A 168 -7.15 4.34 18.35
N ASN A 169 -7.47 3.13 17.89
CA ASN A 169 -8.00 2.07 18.75
C ASN A 169 -7.16 0.79 18.75
N GLY A 170 -6.15 0.68 17.88
CA GLY A 170 -5.25 -0.46 17.80
C GLY A 170 -5.92 -1.75 17.30
N PHE A 171 -7.09 -1.67 16.67
CA PHE A 171 -7.78 -2.87 16.17
C PHE A 171 -8.61 -2.75 14.90
N THR A 172 -9.18 -1.58 14.55
CA THR A 172 -9.95 -1.41 13.31
C THR A 172 -9.02 -1.41 12.10
N ASN A 173 -9.45 -1.97 10.97
CA ASN A 173 -8.66 -1.89 9.75
C ASN A 173 -8.97 -0.59 9.00
N LEU A 174 -7.96 0.13 8.51
CA LEU A 174 -8.16 1.37 7.75
C LEU A 174 -8.91 1.15 6.42
N LEU A 175 -8.93 -0.09 5.91
CA LEU A 175 -9.70 -0.45 4.72
C LEU A 175 -11.19 -0.66 5.00
N ASP A 176 -11.63 -0.70 6.26
CA ASP A 176 -13.05 -0.86 6.61
C ASP A 176 -13.90 0.35 6.18
N GLU A 177 -13.27 1.52 6.06
CA GLU A 177 -13.89 2.76 5.57
C GLU A 177 -14.11 2.76 4.03
N TRP A 178 -13.66 1.71 3.36
CA TRP A 178 -13.79 1.51 1.92
C TRP A 178 -14.86 0.46 1.63
N GLY A 179 -15.91 0.85 0.91
CA GLY A 179 -16.98 -0.05 0.49
C GLY A 179 -16.69 -0.74 -0.84
N GLY A 180 -17.24 -1.95 -1.02
CA GLY A 180 -17.24 -2.66 -2.30
C GLY A 180 -15.86 -3.05 -2.81
N ASP A 181 -15.68 -3.04 -4.13
CA ASP A 181 -14.46 -3.50 -4.81
C ASP A 181 -13.26 -2.57 -4.59
N GLU A 182 -13.50 -1.30 -4.24
CA GLU A 182 -12.44 -0.30 -4.08
C GLU A 182 -11.45 -0.71 -2.98
N ARG A 183 -11.93 -1.31 -1.89
CA ARG A 183 -11.06 -1.80 -0.80
C ARG A 183 -10.11 -2.89 -1.25
N PHE A 184 -10.54 -3.74 -2.19
CA PHE A 184 -9.73 -4.82 -2.74
C PHE A 184 -8.71 -4.28 -3.74
N LEU A 185 -9.09 -3.35 -4.61
CA LEU A 185 -8.16 -2.68 -5.52
C LEU A 185 -7.03 -1.97 -4.78
N ILE A 186 -7.34 -1.28 -3.68
CA ILE A 186 -6.33 -0.64 -2.85
C ILE A 186 -5.43 -1.69 -2.18
N LEU A 187 -6.01 -2.75 -1.62
CA LEU A 187 -5.24 -3.83 -1.02
C LEU A 187 -4.29 -4.50 -2.03
N GLU A 188 -4.77 -4.82 -3.23
CA GLU A 188 -3.95 -5.37 -4.33
C GLU A 188 -2.79 -4.43 -4.68
N SER A 189 -3.08 -3.14 -4.80
CA SER A 189 -2.07 -2.13 -5.11
C SER A 189 -1.02 -2.02 -4.01
N LEU A 190 -1.44 -1.99 -2.74
CA LEU A 190 -0.53 -1.94 -1.58
C LEU A 190 0.33 -3.21 -1.47
N LEU A 191 -0.22 -4.39 -1.75
CA LEU A 191 0.51 -5.66 -1.75
C LEU A 191 1.51 -5.75 -2.90
N SER A 192 1.13 -5.28 -4.10
CA SER A 192 1.95 -5.36 -5.32
C SER A 192 3.09 -4.35 -5.35
N LEU A 193 2.83 -3.13 -4.87
CA LEU A 193 3.82 -2.05 -4.80
C LEU A 193 4.61 -2.04 -3.49
N GLY A 194 4.18 -2.85 -2.52
CA GLY A 194 4.77 -2.92 -1.18
C GLY A 194 6.27 -3.22 -1.21
N SER A 195 7.06 -2.22 -0.84
CA SER A 195 8.49 -2.35 -0.52
C SER A 195 8.75 -2.58 0.98
N SER A 196 7.68 -2.76 1.77
CA SER A 196 7.77 -3.02 3.20
C SER A 196 8.31 -4.44 3.47
N ILE A 197 9.09 -4.62 4.54
CA ILE A 197 9.51 -5.98 4.96
C ILE A 197 8.30 -6.73 5.51
N SER A 198 7.41 -6.03 6.21
CA SER A 198 6.23 -6.57 6.88
C SER A 198 4.97 -5.83 6.47
N PHE A 199 3.89 -6.58 6.21
CA PHE A 199 2.58 -6.05 5.87
C PHE A 199 1.50 -6.68 6.76
N THR A 200 0.70 -5.85 7.41
CA THR A 200 -0.36 -6.30 8.32
C THR A 200 -1.70 -5.72 7.90
N CYS A 201 -2.67 -6.60 7.63
CA CYS A 201 -4.04 -6.26 7.27
C CYS A 201 -4.99 -7.23 8.00
N ASN A 202 -5.09 -7.04 9.32
CA ASN A 202 -5.95 -7.87 10.17
C ASN A 202 -7.39 -7.34 10.16
N ARG A 203 -8.36 -8.21 10.44
CA ARG A 203 -9.78 -7.85 10.67
C ARG A 203 -10.51 -7.22 9.49
N MET A 204 -9.96 -7.32 8.28
CA MET A 204 -10.65 -6.93 7.05
C MET A 204 -11.39 -8.13 6.47
N ASP A 205 -12.65 -7.97 6.09
CA ASP A 205 -13.40 -9.04 5.43
C ASP A 205 -12.87 -9.30 4.01
N LEU A 206 -12.21 -10.46 3.84
CA LEU A 206 -11.53 -10.92 2.63
C LEU A 206 -12.15 -12.21 2.06
N GLU A 207 -13.41 -12.52 2.37
CA GLU A 207 -14.09 -13.73 1.86
C GLU A 207 -13.98 -13.87 0.32
N ASN A 208 -14.11 -12.75 -0.39
CA ASN A 208 -14.07 -12.70 -1.86
C ASN A 208 -12.74 -12.22 -2.45
N PHE A 209 -11.75 -11.94 -1.61
CA PHE A 209 -10.46 -11.44 -2.09
C PHE A 209 -9.61 -12.58 -2.67
N LYS A 210 -8.96 -12.33 -3.80
CA LYS A 210 -8.09 -13.30 -4.48
C LYS A 210 -6.65 -12.80 -4.45
N PHE A 211 -5.76 -13.63 -3.91
CA PHE A 211 -4.32 -13.37 -3.90
C PHE A 211 -3.65 -13.78 -5.22
N ASP A 212 -4.41 -14.39 -6.13
CA ASP A 212 -3.92 -14.90 -7.41
C ASP A 212 -3.30 -13.77 -8.25
N ASN A 213 -2.20 -14.09 -8.93
CA ASN A 213 -1.42 -13.17 -9.78
C ASN A 213 -0.70 -12.02 -9.06
N LEU A 214 -0.81 -11.89 -7.74
CA LEU A 214 -0.05 -10.89 -6.99
C LEU A 214 1.43 -11.29 -6.90
N CYS A 215 2.31 -10.35 -7.19
CA CYS A 215 3.75 -10.51 -7.07
C CYS A 215 4.30 -9.44 -6.14
N SER A 216 5.12 -9.83 -5.17
CA SER A 216 5.58 -8.90 -4.15
C SER A 216 6.93 -9.29 -3.57
N SER A 217 7.61 -8.28 -3.02
CA SER A 217 8.91 -8.41 -2.36
C SER A 217 8.83 -8.49 -0.83
N LEU A 218 7.61 -8.46 -0.27
CA LEU A 218 7.33 -8.57 1.17
C LEU A 218 7.99 -9.83 1.76
N GLN A 219 8.51 -9.72 2.98
CA GLN A 219 9.08 -10.84 3.73
C GLN A 219 8.10 -11.41 4.76
N LYS A 220 7.15 -10.60 5.24
CA LYS A 220 6.20 -10.97 6.29
C LYS A 220 4.80 -10.47 5.93
N ILE A 221 3.80 -11.32 6.06
CA ILE A 221 2.39 -10.91 5.92
C ILE A 221 1.53 -11.43 7.07
N TYR A 222 0.61 -10.60 7.53
CA TYR A 222 -0.32 -10.88 8.60
C TYR A 222 -1.75 -10.53 8.16
N PHE A 223 -2.60 -11.54 8.10
CA PHE A 223 -4.02 -11.46 7.73
C PHE A 223 -4.86 -12.23 8.76
N LYS A 224 -4.86 -11.75 10.00
CA LYS A 224 -5.58 -12.37 11.10
C LYS A 224 -7.03 -11.92 11.13
N SER A 225 -7.96 -12.87 11.31
CA SER A 225 -9.39 -12.56 11.44
C SER A 225 -9.98 -11.87 10.22
N CYS A 226 -9.59 -12.30 9.02
CA CYS A 226 -9.97 -11.67 7.76
C CYS A 226 -11.08 -12.41 7.00
N HIS A 227 -11.80 -13.33 7.65
CA HIS A 227 -12.87 -14.09 7.02
C HIS A 227 -12.44 -14.86 5.74
N ILE A 228 -11.17 -15.30 5.68
CA ILE A 228 -10.64 -16.05 4.53
C ILE A 228 -11.10 -17.52 4.60
N LEU A 229 -11.69 -18.04 3.52
CA LEU A 229 -12.21 -19.42 3.45
C LEU A 229 -11.24 -20.40 2.78
N ASP A 230 -10.50 -19.94 1.76
CA ASP A 230 -9.57 -20.77 1.00
C ASP A 230 -8.12 -20.50 1.37
N THR A 231 -7.24 -21.48 1.16
CA THR A 231 -5.80 -21.23 1.24
C THR A 231 -5.39 -20.15 0.21
N PRO A 232 -4.76 -19.03 0.64
CA PRO A 232 -4.35 -17.95 -0.25
C PRO A 232 -3.23 -18.41 -1.18
N ASN A 233 -3.31 -18.05 -2.45
CA ASN A 233 -2.26 -18.31 -3.43
C ASN A 233 -1.14 -17.25 -3.31
N LEU A 234 -0.01 -17.65 -2.74
CA LEU A 234 1.12 -16.78 -2.42
C LEU A 234 2.38 -17.09 -3.24
N GLN A 235 2.28 -17.89 -4.31
CA GLN A 235 3.43 -18.27 -5.13
C GLN A 235 4.20 -17.06 -5.71
N GLY A 236 3.51 -15.95 -6.01
CA GLY A 236 4.14 -14.73 -6.51
C GLY A 236 4.94 -13.94 -5.46
N PHE A 237 4.81 -14.27 -4.17
CA PHE A 237 5.47 -13.59 -3.06
C PHE A 237 6.81 -14.25 -2.72
N LYS A 238 7.74 -14.23 -3.68
CA LYS A 238 8.99 -15.04 -3.69
C LYS A 238 9.95 -14.80 -2.52
N LYS A 239 9.77 -13.72 -1.76
CA LYS A 239 10.62 -13.33 -0.61
C LYS A 239 9.97 -13.57 0.75
N LEU A 240 8.76 -14.15 0.82
CA LEU A 240 8.10 -14.41 2.09
C LEU A 240 8.87 -15.43 2.94
N ASP A 241 9.19 -15.04 4.16
CA ASP A 241 9.74 -15.90 5.20
C ASP A 241 8.68 -16.22 6.27
N ILE A 242 7.71 -15.31 6.50
CA ILE A 242 6.73 -15.43 7.58
C ILE A 242 5.31 -15.13 7.08
N ILE A 243 4.37 -16.04 7.36
CA ILE A 243 2.94 -15.81 7.13
C ILE A 243 2.12 -16.10 8.38
N ASN A 244 1.11 -15.26 8.62
CA ASN A 244 0.13 -15.47 9.68
C ASN A 244 -1.28 -15.21 9.17
N PHE A 245 -2.04 -16.28 9.02
CA PHE A 245 -3.45 -16.30 8.62
C PHE A 245 -4.31 -16.89 9.74
N SER A 246 -3.94 -16.62 11.00
CA SER A 246 -4.69 -17.13 12.14
C SER A 246 -6.11 -16.54 12.25
N ALA A 247 -7.01 -17.26 12.89
CA ALA A 247 -8.39 -16.84 13.13
C ALA A 247 -9.21 -16.57 11.85
N ASN A 248 -8.96 -17.32 10.77
CA ASN A 248 -9.78 -17.32 9.55
C ASN A 248 -10.70 -18.56 9.53
N LEU A 249 -11.29 -18.89 8.36
CA LEU A 249 -12.23 -20.01 8.19
C LEU A 249 -11.69 -21.14 7.30
N ILE A 250 -10.37 -21.20 7.11
CA ILE A 250 -9.72 -22.13 6.17
C ILE A 250 -9.96 -23.58 6.60
N SER A 251 -10.48 -24.42 5.69
CA SER A 251 -10.83 -25.83 5.95
C SER A 251 -9.79 -26.82 5.41
N VAL A 252 -9.14 -26.48 4.31
CA VAL A 252 -8.05 -27.24 3.71
C VAL A 252 -6.86 -26.31 3.54
N LEU A 253 -5.71 -26.71 4.11
CA LEU A 253 -4.47 -25.97 3.97
C LEU A 253 -3.65 -26.57 2.83
N ASP A 254 -3.41 -25.78 1.80
CA ASP A 254 -2.71 -26.22 0.59
C ASP A 254 -1.30 -25.61 0.50
N PHE A 255 -0.28 -26.41 0.78
CA PHE A 255 1.09 -25.93 0.72
C PHE A 255 1.60 -25.70 -0.72
N PHE A 256 0.91 -26.22 -1.74
CA PHE A 256 1.22 -25.91 -3.16
C PHE A 256 1.01 -24.44 -3.50
N LYS A 257 0.29 -23.71 -2.65
CA LYS A 257 0.01 -22.29 -2.82
C LYS A 257 1.07 -21.39 -2.19
N PHE A 258 2.09 -21.95 -1.55
CA PHE A 258 3.11 -21.18 -0.82
C PHE A 258 4.51 -21.31 -1.43
N PRO A 259 5.35 -20.27 -1.33
CA PRO A 259 6.74 -20.38 -1.72
C PRO A 259 7.50 -21.30 -0.75
N THR A 260 8.38 -22.16 -1.28
CA THR A 260 9.13 -23.18 -0.52
C THR A 260 10.18 -22.61 0.45
N ARG A 261 10.46 -21.30 0.41
CA ARG A 261 11.39 -20.63 1.34
C ARG A 261 10.79 -20.34 2.72
N LEU A 262 9.47 -20.44 2.88
CA LEU A 262 8.79 -20.04 4.13
C LEU A 262 9.43 -20.70 5.34
N LYS A 263 9.71 -19.88 6.35
CA LYS A 263 10.32 -20.32 7.61
C LYS A 263 9.32 -20.47 8.73
N ARG A 264 8.30 -19.61 8.76
CA ARG A 264 7.32 -19.57 9.85
C ARG A 264 5.91 -19.41 9.31
N ILE A 265 5.04 -20.34 9.69
CA ILE A 265 3.66 -20.39 9.25
C ILE A 265 2.75 -20.44 10.48
N ASN A 266 1.72 -19.60 10.51
CA ASN A 266 0.67 -19.65 11.51
C ASN A 266 -0.73 -19.64 10.88
N PHE A 267 -1.44 -20.76 11.00
CA PHE A 267 -2.84 -20.94 10.64
C PHE A 267 -3.68 -21.38 11.86
N SER A 268 -3.28 -20.97 13.06
CA SER A 268 -4.04 -21.28 14.29
C SER A 268 -5.46 -20.69 14.24
N LYS A 269 -6.42 -21.32 14.91
CA LYS A 269 -7.82 -20.88 14.99
C LYS A 269 -8.51 -20.84 13.63
N ASN A 270 -8.28 -21.84 12.78
CA ASN A 270 -9.00 -22.03 11.53
C ASN A 270 -9.95 -23.24 11.65
N LYS A 271 -10.42 -23.78 10.52
CA LYS A 271 -11.25 -24.99 10.45
C LYS A 271 -10.51 -26.15 9.78
N ILE A 272 -9.17 -26.13 9.78
CA ILE A 272 -8.34 -27.01 8.96
C ILE A 272 -8.53 -28.46 9.38
N HIS A 273 -9.01 -29.30 8.47
CA HIS A 273 -9.13 -30.75 8.69
C HIS A 273 -8.22 -31.59 7.78
N SER A 274 -7.68 -30.99 6.72
CA SER A 274 -6.75 -31.63 5.78
C SER A 274 -5.64 -30.68 5.37
N LEU A 275 -4.44 -31.24 5.17
CA LEU A 275 -3.28 -30.56 4.64
C LEU A 275 -2.88 -31.23 3.32
N ASN A 276 -2.79 -30.45 2.25
CA ASN A 276 -2.26 -30.91 0.98
C ASN A 276 -0.79 -30.54 0.90
N VAL A 277 0.05 -31.55 0.77
CA VAL A 277 1.51 -31.46 0.69
C VAL A 277 1.97 -32.39 -0.42
N GLU A 278 2.91 -31.95 -1.26
CA GLU A 278 3.47 -32.80 -2.31
C GLU A 278 4.27 -33.95 -1.71
N GLN A 279 3.99 -35.16 -2.18
CA GLN A 279 4.89 -36.28 -1.91
C GLN A 279 6.21 -36.05 -2.64
N GLY A 280 7.31 -35.99 -1.89
CA GLY A 280 8.65 -35.84 -2.45
C GLY A 280 9.18 -34.40 -2.47
N PHE A 281 8.38 -33.39 -2.13
CA PHE A 281 8.92 -32.07 -1.78
C PHE A 281 9.24 -32.00 -0.29
N SER A 282 10.39 -31.42 0.02
CA SER A 282 10.74 -31.10 1.40
C SER A 282 10.61 -29.61 1.65
N TYR A 283 9.89 -29.23 2.71
CA TYR A 283 9.83 -27.86 3.21
C TYR A 283 11.03 -27.61 4.13
N GLU A 284 12.24 -27.75 3.59
CA GLU A 284 13.49 -27.71 4.36
C GLU A 284 13.71 -26.40 5.10
N ASN A 285 13.12 -25.30 4.62
CA ASN A 285 13.25 -24.00 5.28
C ASN A 285 12.25 -23.81 6.43
N LEU A 286 11.22 -24.65 6.54
CA LEU A 286 10.14 -24.46 7.50
C LEU A 286 10.58 -24.90 8.90
N GLU A 287 10.78 -23.93 9.78
CA GLU A 287 11.25 -24.14 11.15
C GLU A 287 10.12 -24.07 12.19
N SER A 288 9.02 -23.37 11.87
CA SER A 288 7.93 -23.11 12.81
C SER A 288 6.57 -23.24 12.13
N LEU A 289 5.74 -24.16 12.64
CA LEU A 289 4.37 -24.37 12.16
C LEU A 289 3.37 -24.33 13.32
N ALA A 290 2.45 -23.36 13.29
CA ALA A 290 1.39 -23.22 14.27
C ALA A 290 0.02 -23.52 13.65
N LEU A 291 -0.62 -24.58 14.14
CA LEU A 291 -1.92 -25.10 13.71
C LEU A 291 -2.86 -25.30 14.91
N PHE A 292 -2.64 -24.55 15.99
CA PHE A 292 -3.44 -24.61 17.21
C PHE A 292 -4.93 -24.35 16.92
N ASN A 293 -5.83 -25.07 17.58
CA ASN A 293 -7.29 -24.92 17.45
C ASN A 293 -7.75 -25.05 16.00
N ASN A 294 -7.66 -26.27 15.47
CA ASN A 294 -8.12 -26.69 14.15
C ASN A 294 -8.86 -28.03 14.28
N LYS A 295 -9.06 -28.75 13.17
CA LYS A 295 -9.78 -30.03 13.10
C LYS A 295 -8.90 -31.16 12.55
N ILE A 296 -7.58 -31.08 12.75
CA ILE A 296 -6.60 -32.00 12.17
C ILE A 296 -6.64 -33.34 12.92
N THR A 297 -6.70 -34.43 12.16
CA THR A 297 -6.67 -35.81 12.69
C THR A 297 -5.65 -36.70 12.00
N ASN A 298 -5.14 -36.29 10.82
CA ASN A 298 -4.11 -37.00 10.05
C ASN A 298 -2.80 -36.22 10.09
N PHE A 299 -1.67 -36.92 10.22
CA PHE A 299 -0.35 -36.36 10.43
C PHE A 299 0.72 -36.84 9.42
N SER A 300 0.32 -37.52 8.35
CA SER A 300 1.25 -38.07 7.35
C SER A 300 2.12 -37.01 6.67
N TRP A 301 1.63 -35.77 6.60
CA TRP A 301 2.31 -34.61 6.03
C TRP A 301 3.57 -34.21 6.81
N LEU A 302 3.72 -34.58 8.09
CA LEU A 302 4.88 -34.24 8.93
C LEU A 302 6.19 -34.79 8.38
N SER A 303 6.14 -35.95 7.71
CA SER A 303 7.31 -36.58 7.08
C SER A 303 8.04 -35.68 6.07
N ASN A 304 7.36 -34.65 5.54
CA ASN A 304 7.90 -33.68 4.57
C ASN A 304 8.53 -32.42 5.22
N MET A 305 8.46 -32.28 6.54
CA MET A 305 8.83 -31.06 7.29
C MET A 305 9.93 -31.31 8.35
N LYS A 306 11.01 -31.99 7.95
CA LYS A 306 12.05 -32.53 8.84
C LYS A 306 12.85 -31.48 9.63
N ASN A 307 12.81 -30.22 9.22
CA ASN A 307 13.55 -29.11 9.86
C ASN A 307 12.67 -28.30 10.83
N LEU A 308 11.44 -28.75 11.12
CA LEU A 308 10.61 -28.13 12.13
C LEU A 308 11.27 -28.19 13.51
N LYS A 309 11.36 -27.02 14.15
CA LYS A 309 11.80 -26.83 15.54
C LYS A 309 10.64 -26.50 16.46
N TYR A 310 9.59 -25.87 15.94
CA TYR A 310 8.38 -25.55 16.69
C TYR A 310 7.14 -26.08 15.97
N LEU A 311 6.32 -26.86 16.67
CA LEU A 311 5.06 -27.40 16.15
C LEU A 311 3.94 -27.29 17.18
N ASN A 312 2.95 -26.44 16.89
CA ASN A 312 1.78 -26.33 17.76
C ASN A 312 0.54 -26.98 17.12
N LEU A 313 0.15 -28.12 17.68
CA LEU A 313 -1.06 -28.88 17.31
C LEU A 313 -2.13 -28.88 18.42
N GLY A 314 -1.97 -28.05 19.45
CA GLY A 314 -2.93 -28.00 20.57
C GLY A 314 -4.36 -27.68 20.11
N MET A 315 -5.36 -28.14 20.88
CA MET A 315 -6.78 -27.97 20.52
C MET A 315 -7.16 -28.53 19.13
N ASN A 316 -6.48 -29.57 18.66
CA ASN A 316 -6.98 -30.44 17.59
C ASN A 316 -7.62 -31.70 18.19
N PRO A 317 -8.54 -32.37 17.48
CA PRO A 317 -9.20 -33.60 17.94
C PRO A 317 -8.28 -34.84 17.87
N ILE A 318 -7.09 -34.75 18.45
CA ILE A 318 -6.07 -35.80 18.47
C ILE A 318 -6.45 -36.85 19.52
N LYS A 319 -6.86 -38.03 19.04
CA LYS A 319 -7.25 -39.16 19.91
C LYS A 319 -6.11 -40.15 20.14
N VAL A 320 -5.18 -40.23 19.20
CA VAL A 320 -4.04 -41.15 19.22
C VAL A 320 -2.78 -40.34 18.98
N PHE A 321 -1.72 -40.65 19.70
CA PHE A 321 -0.41 -40.02 19.51
C PHE A 321 0.07 -40.26 18.06
N PRO A 322 0.35 -39.21 17.27
CA PRO A 322 0.83 -39.36 15.91
C PRO A 322 2.30 -39.77 15.90
N ARG A 323 2.57 -40.97 15.38
CA ARG A 323 3.92 -41.54 15.36
C ARG A 323 4.86 -40.78 14.44
N GLU A 324 4.33 -40.06 13.46
CA GLU A 324 5.05 -39.19 12.53
C GLU A 324 5.80 -38.07 13.26
N LEU A 325 5.38 -37.68 14.48
CA LEU A 325 6.15 -36.74 15.32
C LEU A 325 7.54 -37.28 15.68
N LEU A 326 7.72 -38.61 15.74
CA LEU A 326 8.99 -39.23 16.06
C LEU A 326 10.02 -39.06 14.92
N GLU A 327 9.58 -38.71 13.71
CA GLU A 327 10.44 -38.43 12.56
C GLU A 327 11.02 -37.00 12.58
N LEU A 328 10.46 -36.12 13.41
CA LEU A 328 10.88 -34.72 13.53
C LEU A 328 12.04 -34.58 14.52
N ILE A 329 13.21 -35.04 14.10
CA ILE A 329 14.41 -35.09 14.97
C ILE A 329 14.89 -33.72 15.47
N ASN A 330 14.49 -32.64 14.80
CA ASN A 330 14.87 -31.27 15.14
C ASN A 330 13.81 -30.54 15.98
N LEU A 331 12.72 -31.22 16.38
CA LEU A 331 11.63 -30.59 17.12
C LEU A 331 12.06 -30.25 18.55
N GLU A 332 11.93 -28.98 18.93
CA GLU A 332 12.33 -28.43 20.23
C GLU A 332 11.12 -28.07 21.10
N TYR A 333 10.03 -27.57 20.49
CA TYR A 333 8.90 -26.93 21.20
C TYR A 333 7.52 -27.27 20.64
#